data_AF-A0A965P5Z3-F1
#
_entry.id   AF-A0A965P5Z3-F1
#
_cell.length_a   1.000
_cell.length_b   1.000
_cell.length_c   1.000
_cell.angle_alpha   90.00
_cell.angle_beta   90.00
_cell.angle_gamma   90.00
#
_symmetry.space_group_name_H-M   'P 1'
#
loop_
_entity.id
_entity.type
_entity.pdbx_description
1 polymer ?
#
loop_
_entity_poly.entity_id
_entity_poly.type
_entity_poly.pdbx_seq_one_letter_code
_entity_poly.pdbx_strand_id
1 'polypeptide(L)'
;MPGEVPTAAQKRERIDGVILRMRQGQTIGQIRQWLKGQYGVTTRTCDRYLSRARTEISEAIGRTEGDLRAESMAFYEGVRADPTATVWQKLKAQEQLDSLMGLAKPRKVAMTDTTGNGPATIRIEAARLQQAPAEDLAKIAAAFDTLQNLSGQQGAV
;
A
#
# COMPACT_ATOMS: atom_id res chain seq x y z
N MET A 1 -0.04 5.06 23.68
CA MET A 1 -0.65 6.35 24.09
C MET A 1 -1.23 7.05 22.86
N PRO A 2 -2.53 6.91 22.54
CA PRO A 2 -3.14 7.66 21.46
C PRO A 2 -3.55 9.05 21.96
N GLY A 3 -2.92 10.12 21.44
CA GLY A 3 -3.40 11.50 21.64
C GLY A 3 -2.32 12.56 21.86
N GLU A 4 -1.10 12.21 22.26
CA GLU A 4 -0.05 13.20 22.47
C GLU A 4 0.51 13.73 21.14
N VAL A 5 0.55 15.06 21.03
CA VAL A 5 1.23 15.73 19.91
C VAL A 5 2.72 15.43 20.04
N PRO A 6 3.36 14.80 19.03
CA PRO A 6 4.76 14.44 19.12
C PRO A 6 5.62 15.70 19.26
N THR A 7 6.62 15.64 20.12
CA THR A 7 7.63 16.71 20.27
C THR A 7 8.42 16.88 18.98
N ALA A 8 9.13 18.00 18.84
CA ALA A 8 9.99 18.24 17.68
C ALA A 8 11.06 17.13 17.53
N ALA A 9 11.66 16.70 18.64
CA ALA A 9 12.63 15.60 18.67
C ALA A 9 12.02 14.28 18.20
N GLN A 10 10.82 13.92 18.68
CA GLN A 10 10.13 12.70 18.23
C GLN A 10 9.75 12.75 16.75
N LYS A 11 9.35 13.93 16.23
CA LYS A 11 9.10 14.10 14.80
C LYS A 11 10.37 13.88 13.99
N ARG A 12 11.51 14.40 14.46
CA ARG A 12 12.81 14.22 13.82
C ARG A 12 13.22 12.76 13.77
N GLU A 13 13.16 12.06 14.91
CA GLU A 13 13.43 10.62 15.01
C GLU A 13 12.60 9.80 14.01
N ARG A 14 11.31 10.10 13.90
CA ARG A 14 10.41 9.42 12.95
C ARG A 14 10.81 9.67 11.50
N ILE A 15 11.19 10.91 11.15
CA ILE A 15 11.65 11.26 9.79
C ILE A 15 12.97 10.56 9.48
N ASP A 16 13.92 10.57 10.41
CA ASP A 16 15.22 9.90 10.24
C ASP A 16 15.03 8.38 10.07
N GLY A 17 14.11 7.78 10.82
CA GLY A 17 13.72 6.38 10.67
C GLY A 17 13.06 6.06 9.32
N VAL A 18 12.34 7.01 8.71
CA VAL A 18 11.82 6.89 7.34
C VAL A 18 12.96 6.99 6.33
N ILE A 19 13.86 7.97 6.46
CA ILE A 19 15.01 8.16 5.56
C ILE A 19 15.87 6.90 5.52
N LEU A 20 16.19 6.33 6.68
CA LEU A 20 16.98 5.09 6.78
C LEU A 20 16.33 3.95 5.98
N ARG A 21 15.01 3.78 6.10
CA ARG A 21 14.28 2.72 5.42
C ARG A 21 14.18 2.93 3.92
N MET A 22 14.05 4.19 3.47
CA MET A 22 14.12 4.53 2.06
C MET A 22 15.49 4.18 1.47
N ARG A 23 16.58 4.46 2.21
CA ARG A 23 17.95 4.09 1.81
C ARG A 23 18.15 2.57 1.76
N GLN A 24 17.45 1.81 2.60
CA GLN A 24 17.43 0.34 2.58
C GLN A 24 16.55 -0.24 1.47
N GLY A 25 15.93 0.59 0.61
CA GLY A 25 15.08 0.13 -0.49
C GLY A 25 13.72 -0.41 -0.05
N GLN A 26 13.25 -0.11 1.17
CA GLN A 26 11.92 -0.52 1.60
C GLN A 26 10.82 0.18 0.77
N THR A 27 9.77 -0.58 0.44
CA THR A 27 8.60 -0.06 -0.26
C THR A 27 7.78 0.89 0.63
N ILE A 28 7.01 1.79 0.01
CA ILE A 28 6.12 2.72 0.73
C ILE A 28 5.14 1.96 1.64
N GLY A 29 4.63 0.80 1.19
CA GLY A 29 3.73 -0.03 1.98
C GLY A 29 4.39 -0.54 3.26
N GLN A 30 5.62 -1.07 3.16
CA GLN A 30 6.40 -1.54 4.30
C GLN A 30 6.70 -0.39 5.28
N ILE A 31 7.08 0.78 4.77
CA ILE A 31 7.37 1.95 5.61
C ILE A 31 6.11 2.42 6.35
N ARG A 32 4.95 2.45 5.67
CA ARG A 32 3.67 2.80 6.30
C ARG A 32 3.27 1.79 7.38
N GLN A 33 3.44 0.50 7.10
CA GLN A 33 3.17 -0.56 8.08
C GLN A 33 4.08 -0.43 9.31
N TRP A 34 5.37 -0.15 9.09
CA TRP A 34 6.33 0.10 10.16
C TRP A 34 5.95 1.33 10.99
N LEU A 35 5.67 2.48 10.36
CA LEU A 35 5.27 3.71 11.06
C LEU A 35 4.01 3.49 11.90
N LYS A 36 3.02 2.79 11.34
CA LYS A 36 1.79 2.43 12.05
C LYS A 36 2.07 1.49 13.22
N GLY A 37 2.92 0.48 13.02
CA GLY A 37 3.26 -0.50 14.05
C GLY A 37 4.06 0.09 15.21
N GLN A 38 5.05 0.94 14.93
CA GLN A 38 5.92 1.53 15.96
C GLN A 38 5.30 2.74 16.65
N TYR A 39 4.64 3.62 15.91
CA TYR A 39 4.23 4.93 16.41
C TYR A 39 2.71 5.15 16.41
N GLY A 40 1.92 4.19 15.93
CA GLY A 40 0.46 4.30 15.90
C GLY A 40 -0.06 5.44 15.02
N VAL A 41 0.71 5.89 14.03
CA VAL A 41 0.37 7.06 13.22
C VAL A 41 -0.67 6.77 12.14
N THR A 42 -1.48 7.78 11.82
CA THR A 42 -2.46 7.73 10.72
C THR A 42 -1.77 7.81 9.35
N THR A 43 -2.45 7.32 8.31
CA THR A 43 -1.95 7.36 6.92
C THR A 43 -1.52 8.76 6.48
N ARG A 44 -2.31 9.79 6.82
CA ARG A 44 -1.99 11.18 6.47
C ARG A 44 -0.72 11.69 7.14
N THR A 45 -0.45 11.24 8.36
CA THR A 45 0.80 11.54 9.07
C THR A 45 1.98 10.79 8.46
N CYS A 46 1.80 9.52 8.08
CA CYS A 46 2.81 8.77 7.34
C CYS A 46 3.20 9.47 6.04
N ASP A 47 2.23 9.93 5.25
CA ASP A 47 2.49 10.62 3.99
C ASP A 47 3.24 11.94 4.19
N ARG A 48 2.96 12.64 5.29
CA ARG A 48 3.70 13.86 5.67
C ARG A 48 5.16 13.55 6.00
N TYR A 49 5.43 12.50 6.76
CA TYR A 49 6.80 12.08 7.07
C TYR A 49 7.55 11.59 5.83
N LEU A 50 6.89 10.83 4.95
CA LEU A 50 7.45 10.40 3.67
C LEU A 50 7.80 11.59 2.77
N SER A 51 6.89 12.57 2.67
CA SER A 51 7.15 13.78 1.88
C SER A 51 8.35 14.55 2.43
N ARG A 52 8.39 14.76 3.76
CA ARG A 52 9.50 15.46 4.39
C ARG A 52 10.83 14.72 4.23
N ALA A 53 10.84 13.41 4.41
CA ALA A 53 12.02 12.57 4.20
C ALA A 53 12.55 12.68 2.75
N ARG A 54 11.66 12.69 1.75
CA ARG A 54 12.06 12.89 0.35
C ARG A 54 12.71 14.25 0.14
N THR A 55 12.10 15.31 0.65
CA THR A 55 12.66 16.67 0.58
C THR A 55 14.06 16.70 1.19
N GLU A 56 14.24 16.13 2.38
CA GLU A 56 15.55 16.12 3.06
C GLU A 56 16.59 15.27 2.33
N ILE A 57 16.19 14.16 1.71
CA ILE A 57 17.08 13.36 0.86
C ILE A 57 17.52 14.17 -0.37
N SER A 58 16.59 14.83 -1.06
CA SER A 58 16.93 15.67 -2.22
C SER A 58 17.83 16.84 -1.83
N GLU A 59 17.53 17.54 -0.74
CA GLU A 59 18.35 18.62 -0.17
C GLU A 59 19.77 18.13 0.16
N ALA A 60 19.90 16.96 0.79
CA ALA A 60 21.20 16.38 1.14
C ALA A 60 22.05 15.99 -0.07
N ILE A 61 21.40 15.58 -1.18
CA ILE A 61 22.09 15.26 -2.44
C ILE A 61 22.45 16.55 -3.20
N GLY A 62 21.87 17.70 -2.83
CA GLY A 62 22.07 18.97 -3.53
C GLY A 62 21.51 18.97 -4.95
N ARG A 63 20.61 18.03 -5.27
CA ARG A 63 20.00 17.88 -6.59
C ARG A 63 18.55 18.29 -6.54
N THR A 64 18.10 19.00 -7.58
CA THR A 64 16.70 19.34 -7.74
C THR A 64 15.90 18.12 -8.18
N GLU A 65 14.57 18.16 -8.01
CA GLU A 65 13.70 17.12 -8.56
C GLU A 65 13.82 17.02 -10.10
N GLY A 66 14.10 18.15 -10.77
CA GLY A 66 14.38 18.19 -12.20
C GLY A 66 15.60 17.35 -12.58
N ASP A 67 16.69 17.47 -11.83
CA ASP A 67 17.92 16.71 -12.07
C ASP A 67 17.70 15.21 -11.90
N LEU A 68 16.99 14.82 -10.85
CA LEU A 68 16.67 13.41 -10.58
C LEU A 68 15.76 12.81 -11.66
N ARG A 69 14.81 13.61 -12.19
CA ARG A 69 13.95 13.20 -13.30
C ARG A 69 14.75 13.05 -14.61
N ALA A 70 15.67 13.96 -14.89
CA ALA A 70 16.54 13.88 -16.06
C ALA A 70 17.44 12.64 -16.02
N GLU A 71 18.03 12.33 -14.86
CA GLU A 71 18.83 11.13 -14.65
C GLU A 71 18.01 9.84 -14.80
N SER A 72 16.79 9.83 -14.25
CA SER A 72 15.86 8.70 -14.42
C SER A 72 15.48 8.51 -15.89
N MET A 73 15.24 9.59 -16.62
CA MET A 73 14.93 9.54 -18.05
C MET A 73 16.10 8.95 -18.84
N ALA A 74 17.31 9.46 -18.64
CA ALA A 74 18.52 8.95 -19.30
C ALA A 74 18.75 7.46 -18.99
N PHE A 75 18.52 7.03 -17.74
CA PHE A 75 18.62 5.63 -17.36
C PHE A 75 17.65 4.74 -18.15
N TYR A 76 16.35 5.10 -18.16
CA TYR A 76 15.34 4.28 -18.85
C TYR A 76 15.50 4.31 -20.38
N GLU A 77 15.96 5.42 -20.95
CA GLU A 77 16.33 5.48 -22.37
C GLU A 77 17.48 4.51 -22.68
N GLY A 78 18.50 4.46 -21.82
CA GLY A 78 19.59 3.49 -21.90
C GLY A 78 19.11 2.04 -21.87
N VAL A 79 18.24 1.69 -20.91
CA VAL A 79 17.64 0.34 -20.81
C VAL A 79 16.82 -0.02 -22.06
N ARG A 80 16.11 0.95 -22.64
CA ARG A 80 15.32 0.73 -23.86
C ARG A 80 16.21 0.50 -25.09
N ALA A 81 17.31 1.25 -25.19
CA ALA A 81 18.25 1.18 -26.30
C ALA A 81 19.19 -0.04 -26.23
N ASP A 82 19.42 -0.59 -25.03
CA ASP A 82 20.31 -1.72 -24.82
C ASP A 82 19.84 -2.98 -25.58
N PRO A 83 20.63 -3.51 -26.55
CA PRO A 83 20.26 -4.71 -27.29
C PRO A 83 20.22 -5.97 -26.41
N THR A 84 20.93 -5.99 -25.28
CA THR A 84 21.02 -7.14 -24.37
C THR A 84 19.89 -7.20 -23.35
N ALA A 85 19.17 -6.09 -23.13
CA ALA A 85 18.03 -6.05 -22.22
C ALA A 85 16.87 -6.92 -22.72
N THR A 86 16.24 -7.63 -21.78
CA THR A 86 15.07 -8.46 -22.08
C THR A 86 13.89 -7.60 -22.56
N VAL A 87 12.99 -8.20 -23.35
CA VAL A 87 11.76 -7.52 -23.82
C VAL A 87 10.95 -6.97 -22.65
N TRP A 88 10.87 -7.70 -21.54
CA TRP A 88 10.15 -7.25 -20.35
C TRP A 88 10.79 -6.01 -19.69
N GLN A 89 12.12 -5.98 -19.59
CA GLN A 89 12.85 -4.80 -19.07
C GLN A 89 12.63 -3.57 -19.97
N LYS A 90 12.67 -3.75 -21.30
CA LYS A 90 12.40 -2.68 -22.26
C LYS A 90 10.98 -2.15 -22.15
N LEU A 91 9.99 -3.04 -22.03
CA LEU A 91 8.60 -2.66 -21.81
C LEU A 91 8.45 -1.88 -20.50
N LYS A 92 9.09 -2.34 -19.42
CA LYS A 92 9.05 -1.67 -18.12
C LYS A 92 9.71 -0.29 -18.16
N ALA A 93 10.85 -0.16 -18.85
CA ALA A 93 11.51 1.13 -19.06
C ALA A 93 10.61 2.10 -19.84
N GLN A 94 9.93 1.63 -20.90
CA GLN A 94 8.97 2.44 -21.64
C GLN A 94 7.79 2.90 -20.75
N GLU A 95 7.23 2.01 -19.93
CA GLU A 95 6.17 2.40 -18.97
C GLU A 95 6.63 3.49 -18.00
N GLN A 96 7.88 3.44 -17.53
CA GLN A 96 8.42 4.47 -16.64
C GLN A 96 8.68 5.79 -17.37
N LEU A 97 9.17 5.75 -18.61
CA LEU A 97 9.31 6.95 -19.45
C LEU A 97 7.97 7.62 -19.70
N ASP A 98 6.93 6.85 -20.04
CA ASP A 98 5.58 7.37 -20.23
C ASP A 98 5.05 8.00 -18.94
N SER A 99 5.36 7.41 -17.78
CA SER A 99 5.00 7.98 -16.48
C SER A 99 5.73 9.29 -16.19
N LEU A 100 7.02 9.40 -16.53
CA LEU A 100 7.82 10.62 -16.33
C LEU A 100 7.35 11.76 -17.24
N MET A 101 6.93 11.44 -18.46
CA MET A 101 6.41 12.41 -19.44
C MET A 101 4.92 12.73 -19.26
N GLY A 102 4.23 12.08 -18.33
CA GLY A 102 2.79 12.28 -18.12
C GLY A 102 1.91 11.67 -19.22
N LEU A 103 2.44 10.74 -20.02
CA LEU A 103 1.72 10.02 -21.07
C LEU A 103 1.04 8.73 -20.57
N ALA A 104 1.33 8.33 -19.32
CA ALA A 104 0.75 7.13 -18.74
C ALA A 104 -0.79 7.23 -18.67
N LYS A 105 -1.47 6.20 -19.21
CA LYS A 105 -2.94 6.12 -19.17
C LYS A 105 -3.45 6.15 -17.71
N PRO A 106 -4.58 6.84 -17.45
CA PRO A 106 -5.21 6.81 -16.14
C PRO A 106 -5.47 5.38 -15.67
N ARG A 107 -4.94 5.01 -14.50
CA ARG A 107 -5.18 3.69 -13.90
C ARG A 107 -6.44 3.74 -13.05
N LYS A 108 -7.41 2.87 -13.34
CA LYS A 108 -8.53 2.63 -12.44
C LYS A 108 -8.03 1.76 -11.29
N VAL A 109 -8.06 2.31 -10.07
CA VAL A 109 -7.80 1.56 -8.84
C VAL A 109 -9.16 1.13 -8.28
N ALA A 110 -9.42 -0.17 -8.27
CA ALA A 110 -10.60 -0.73 -7.60
C ALA A 110 -10.26 -0.97 -6.12
N MET A 111 -11.16 -0.57 -5.23
CA MET A 111 -10.99 -0.77 -3.79
C MET A 111 -11.28 -2.24 -3.47
N THR A 112 -10.27 -2.99 -3.06
CA THR A 112 -10.42 -4.38 -2.61
C THR A 112 -10.73 -4.43 -1.11
N ASP A 113 -11.47 -5.44 -0.68
CA ASP A 113 -11.68 -5.73 0.73
C ASP A 113 -10.42 -6.33 1.40
N THR A 114 -10.51 -6.62 2.70
CA THR A 114 -9.42 -7.23 3.49
C THR A 114 -9.03 -8.64 3.02
N THR A 115 -9.85 -9.27 2.18
CA THR A 115 -9.68 -10.62 1.66
C THR A 115 -9.18 -10.60 0.21
N GLY A 116 -9.03 -9.41 -0.39
CA GLY A 116 -8.54 -9.23 -1.76
C GLY A 116 -9.63 -9.27 -2.84
N ASN A 117 -10.91 -9.34 -2.45
CA ASN A 117 -12.02 -9.34 -3.38
C ASN A 117 -12.36 -7.92 -3.83
N GLY A 118 -12.55 -7.76 -5.14
CA GLY A 118 -13.01 -6.51 -5.72
C GLY A 118 -14.51 -6.27 -5.45
N PRO A 119 -14.99 -5.03 -5.62
CA PRO A 119 -16.38 -4.67 -5.35
C PRO A 119 -17.36 -5.38 -6.30
N ALA A 120 -16.90 -5.82 -7.48
CA ALA A 120 -17.68 -6.62 -8.41
C ALA A 120 -17.90 -8.05 -7.88
N THR A 121 -16.87 -8.67 -7.28
CA THR A 121 -16.97 -10.02 -6.69
C THR A 121 -17.96 -10.03 -5.53
N ILE A 122 -17.90 -9.01 -4.66
CA ILE A 122 -18.81 -8.86 -3.50
C ILE A 122 -20.28 -8.75 -3.95
N ARG A 123 -20.56 -8.02 -5.03
CA ARG A 123 -21.93 -7.88 -5.56
C ARG A 123 -22.47 -9.18 -6.14
N ILE A 124 -21.62 -9.98 -6.78
CA ILE A 124 -22.01 -11.27 -7.36
C ILE A 124 -22.28 -12.30 -6.26
N GLU A 125 -21.46 -12.35 -5.21
CA GLU A 125 -21.68 -13.24 -4.07
C GLU A 125 -22.90 -12.83 -3.24
N ALA A 126 -23.10 -11.54 -2.97
CA ALA A 126 -24.28 -11.05 -2.28
C ALA A 126 -25.58 -11.34 -3.05
N ALA A 127 -25.58 -11.18 -4.39
CA ALA A 127 -26.72 -11.52 -5.24
C ALA A 127 -26.99 -13.03 -5.26
N ARG A 128 -25.95 -13.87 -5.22
CA ARG A 128 -26.07 -15.34 -5.15
C ARG A 128 -26.67 -15.80 -3.82
N LEU A 129 -26.31 -15.16 -2.71
CA LEU A 129 -26.89 -15.44 -1.39
C LEU A 129 -28.36 -15.01 -1.28
N GLN A 130 -28.76 -13.94 -1.98
CA GLN A 130 -30.17 -13.50 -2.05
C GLN A 130 -31.06 -14.42 -2.89
N GLN A 131 -30.47 -15.25 -3.75
CA GLN A 131 -31.17 -16.23 -4.59
C GLN A 131 -31.01 -17.67 -4.08
N ALA A 132 -30.44 -17.87 -2.89
CA ALA A 132 -30.27 -19.20 -2.33
C ALA A 132 -31.64 -19.83 -2.03
N PRO A 133 -31.89 -21.09 -2.44
CA PRO A 133 -33.11 -21.79 -2.09
C PRO A 133 -33.20 -21.94 -0.55
N ALA A 134 -34.42 -21.87 -0.01
CA ALA A 134 -34.69 -21.81 1.44
C ALA A 134 -34.02 -22.93 2.27
N GLU A 135 -33.68 -24.05 1.63
CA GLU A 135 -32.98 -25.18 2.24
C GLU A 135 -31.56 -24.84 2.71
N ASP A 136 -30.85 -23.92 2.02
CA ASP A 136 -29.49 -23.53 2.40
C ASP A 136 -29.48 -22.50 3.53
N LEU A 137 -30.51 -21.65 3.63
CA LEU A 137 -30.70 -20.73 4.75
C LEU A 137 -30.98 -21.47 6.07
N ALA A 138 -31.70 -22.60 6.01
CA ALA A 138 -31.96 -23.44 7.17
C ALA A 138 -30.69 -24.13 7.70
N LYS A 139 -29.79 -24.58 6.81
CA LYS A 139 -28.49 -25.16 7.20
C LYS A 139 -27.56 -24.12 7.82
N ILE A 140 -27.57 -22.89 7.31
CA ILE A 140 -26.79 -21.78 7.85
C ILE A 140 -27.31 -21.37 9.24
N ALA A 141 -28.63 -21.31 9.43
CA ALA A 141 -29.24 -21.04 10.74
C ALA A 141 -28.91 -22.14 11.76
N ALA A 142 -29.01 -23.41 11.37
CA ALA A 142 -28.63 -24.54 12.23
C ALA A 142 -27.13 -24.53 12.60
N ALA A 143 -26.25 -24.16 11.67
CA ALA A 143 -24.82 -24.02 11.93
C ALA A 143 -24.53 -22.87 12.92
N PHE A 144 -25.29 -21.78 12.84
CA PHE A 144 -25.14 -20.62 13.74
C PHE A 144 -25.60 -20.93 15.17
N ASP A 145 -26.73 -21.62 15.34
CA ASP A 145 -27.21 -22.10 16.65
C ASP A 145 -26.24 -23.10 17.29
N THR A 146 -25.62 -23.96 16.48
CA THR A 146 -24.62 -24.93 16.96
C THR A 146 -23.36 -24.20 17.49
N LEU A 147 -22.94 -23.12 16.82
CA LEU A 147 -21.79 -22.31 17.25
C LEU A 147 -22.09 -21.46 18.51
N GLN A 148 -23.31 -20.95 18.67
CA GLN A 148 -23.70 -20.23 19.90
C GLN A 148 -23.74 -21.16 21.11
N ASN A 149 -24.22 -22.40 20.94
CA ASN A 149 -24.27 -23.38 22.02
C ASN A 149 -22.88 -23.88 22.47
N LEU A 150 -21.89 -23.91 21.57
CA LEU A 150 -20.49 -24.22 21.91
C LEU A 150 -19.81 -23.09 22.72
N SER A 151 -20.22 -21.84 22.54
CA SER A 151 -19.68 -20.70 23.31
C SER A 151 -20.20 -20.63 24.75
N GLY A 152 -21.32 -21.30 25.06
CA GLY A 152 -21.91 -21.35 26.40
C GLY A 152 -21.28 -22.36 27.36
N GLN A 153 -20.43 -23.28 26.90
CA GLN A 153 -19.84 -24.34 27.75
C GLN A 153 -18.46 -24.00 28.35
N GLN A 154 -17.89 -22.81 28.11
CA GLN A 154 -16.59 -22.43 28.68
C GLN A 154 -16.67 -21.63 30.00
N GLY A 155 -17.84 -21.57 30.65
CA GLY A 155 -18.07 -20.78 31.85
C GLY A 155 -18.21 -21.55 33.18
N ALA A 156 -17.88 -22.84 33.23
CA ALA A 156 -18.06 -23.64 34.45
C ALA A 156 -16.92 -24.63 34.70
N VAL A 157 -15.73 -24.14 35.04
CA VAL A 157 -14.79 -24.72 36.02
C VAL A 157 -13.94 -23.59 36.60
#